data_AF-E0S8X6-F1
#
_entry.id   AF-E0S8X6-F1
#
_cell.length_a   1.000
_cell.length_b   1.000
_cell.length_c   1.000
_cell.angle_alpha   90.00
_cell.angle_beta   90.00
_cell.angle_gamma   90.00
#
_symmetry.space_group_name_H-M   'P 1'
#
loop_
_entity.id
_entity.type
_entity.pdbx_description
1 polymer ?
#
loop_
_entity_poly.entity_id
_entity_poly.type
_entity_poly.pdbx_seq_one_letter_code
_entity_poly.pdbx_strand_id
1 'polypeptide(L)'
;MIESPAIKKFIVNYFIEHSQENIDDIAARIDGCLRKRFVENEVVSVVRSGEWGRISRVAGDRYVVSILSLDGGREERLHFSELARKDMAGRTEVKGYLLGITMETPFGRVLKENAFRSIRDSGEVMKCKVPQSQCYEGSFVSRRGVGGTERRKWKTEKEGQGSREKNEERETEGSRAKRASVRKEGTKETSVSSILLVGPSQALEIPGLRKEDIELVMKIFGVVANFGGFFGIQEIDVLSLGRAIVDPWYEDDTICKIHLKLISGLRTEMDSVGMEEFVENSKACIEWAKEQGREEDLAGDGGEMEECLEQSLGCGEEGWKKDLRKLIESICDDGDTDIFGIVRSISGRSRALGRGEIRKRLVVIELLMNMFFTTEQFREIIWEKMEESKDLEKKKRELQTRLKRSVGWDGESKEAGEGSRAEMEKELGDTREKIFQLPVNTGVGTVDGVGLLHLGRKIYAAWEGDYYLVGRDRLADLCKKYKAKNKEERHVLESIGQNIEGLKGHL
;
A
#
# COMPACT_ATOMS: atom_id res chain seq x y z
N MET A 1 16.84 -17.82 11.06
CA MET A 1 17.11 -16.91 9.91
C MET A 1 17.22 -17.79 8.69
N ILE A 2 16.67 -17.39 7.54
CA ILE A 2 16.71 -18.22 6.32
C ILE A 2 18.11 -18.10 5.71
N GLU A 3 18.88 -19.18 5.68
CA GLU A 3 20.25 -19.17 5.14
C GLU A 3 20.27 -19.57 3.66
N SER A 4 19.48 -20.56 3.27
CA SER A 4 19.36 -21.08 1.90
C SER A 4 19.07 -20.00 0.85
N PRO A 5 20.01 -19.75 -0.09
CA PRO A 5 19.81 -18.82 -1.20
C PRO A 5 18.63 -19.18 -2.11
N ALA A 6 18.39 -20.48 -2.31
CA ALA A 6 17.28 -20.96 -3.13
C ALA A 6 15.92 -20.59 -2.52
N ILE A 7 15.78 -20.74 -1.20
CA ILE A 7 14.56 -20.35 -0.47
C ILE A 7 14.41 -18.83 -0.47
N LYS A 8 15.49 -18.07 -0.25
CA LYS A 8 15.47 -16.60 -0.36
C LYS A 8 15.01 -16.13 -1.74
N LYS A 9 15.55 -16.72 -2.81
CA LYS A 9 15.16 -16.43 -4.20
C LYS A 9 13.68 -16.76 -4.43
N PHE A 10 13.22 -17.91 -3.95
CA PHE A 10 11.81 -18.29 -4.03
C PHE A 10 10.90 -17.27 -3.32
N ILE A 11 11.28 -16.82 -2.12
CA ILE A 11 10.51 -15.80 -1.37
C ILE A 11 10.45 -14.48 -2.13
N VAL A 12 11.58 -14.02 -2.68
CA VAL A 12 11.65 -12.78 -3.47
C VAL A 12 10.75 -12.87 -4.69
N ASN A 13 10.86 -13.95 -5.48
CA ASN A 13 10.05 -14.15 -6.68
C ASN A 13 8.55 -14.22 -6.33
N TYR A 14 8.20 -14.98 -5.30
CA TYR A 14 6.81 -15.09 -4.85
C TYR A 14 6.25 -13.73 -4.42
N PHE A 15 7.05 -12.93 -3.72
CA PHE A 15 6.67 -11.58 -3.34
C PHE A 15 6.47 -10.67 -4.57
N ILE A 16 7.34 -10.73 -5.58
CA ILE A 16 7.19 -9.93 -6.81
C ILE A 16 5.86 -10.26 -7.50
N GLU A 17 5.51 -11.55 -7.57
CA GLU A 17 4.25 -12.01 -8.17
C GLU A 17 3.01 -11.61 -7.36
N HIS A 18 3.14 -11.37 -6.05
CA HIS A 18 2.01 -11.17 -5.12
C HIS A 18 2.19 -9.90 -4.29
N SER A 19 2.86 -8.87 -4.80
CA SER A 19 3.33 -7.72 -4.01
C SER A 19 2.20 -6.88 -3.40
N GLN A 20 0.98 -7.04 -3.93
CA GLN A 20 -0.24 -6.37 -3.48
C GLN A 20 -0.95 -7.11 -2.32
N GLU A 21 -0.57 -8.36 -2.02
CA GLU A 21 -1.16 -9.12 -0.92
C GLU A 21 -0.58 -8.70 0.44
N ASN A 22 -1.32 -8.97 1.53
CA ASN A 22 -0.81 -8.73 2.88
C ASN A 22 0.42 -9.62 3.15
N ILE A 23 1.47 -9.04 3.73
CA ILE A 23 2.72 -9.76 4.04
C ILE A 23 2.50 -11.01 4.93
N ASP A 24 1.49 -11.00 5.79
CA ASP A 24 1.13 -12.14 6.64
C ASP A 24 0.50 -13.29 5.86
N ASP A 25 -0.23 -12.99 4.80
CA ASP A 25 -0.84 -13.95 3.89
C ASP A 25 0.21 -14.51 2.94
N ILE A 26 1.06 -13.65 2.38
CA ILE A 26 2.23 -14.04 1.58
C ILE A 26 3.12 -15.00 2.40
N ALA A 27 3.46 -14.64 3.64
CA ALA A 27 4.27 -15.49 4.50
C ALA A 27 3.61 -16.84 4.82
N ALA A 28 2.28 -16.86 5.02
CA ALA A 28 1.52 -18.09 5.25
C ALA A 28 1.47 -18.99 4.00
N ARG A 29 1.27 -18.41 2.81
CA ARG A 29 1.26 -19.15 1.54
C ARG A 29 2.63 -19.71 1.19
N ILE A 30 3.68 -18.93 1.39
CA ILE A 30 5.06 -19.39 1.22
C ILE A 30 5.37 -20.53 2.19
N ASP A 31 5.07 -20.40 3.49
CA ASP A 31 5.25 -21.49 4.47
C ASP A 31 4.46 -22.75 4.04
N GLY A 32 3.21 -22.57 3.62
CA GLY A 32 2.37 -23.65 3.09
C GLY A 32 2.98 -24.34 1.86
N CYS A 33 3.59 -23.59 0.95
CA CYS A 33 4.31 -24.14 -0.20
C CYS A 33 5.56 -24.89 0.25
N LEU A 34 6.40 -24.26 1.07
CA LEU A 34 7.66 -24.82 1.55
C LEU A 34 7.45 -26.10 2.37
N ARG A 35 6.32 -26.26 3.06
CA ARG A 35 5.97 -27.52 3.77
C ARG A 35 5.55 -28.66 2.86
N LYS A 36 5.09 -28.37 1.64
CA LYS A 36 4.55 -29.37 0.70
C LYS A 36 5.50 -29.70 -0.44
N ARG A 37 6.48 -28.82 -0.70
CA ARG A 37 7.44 -28.97 -1.79
C ARG A 37 8.81 -28.39 -1.44
N PHE A 38 9.81 -28.90 -2.14
CA PHE A 38 11.13 -28.28 -2.19
C PHE A 38 11.26 -27.37 -3.42
N VAL A 39 12.19 -26.42 -3.34
CA VAL A 39 12.48 -25.52 -4.46
C VAL A 39 13.70 -25.97 -5.25
N GLU A 40 13.78 -25.59 -6.52
CA GLU A 40 14.96 -25.91 -7.34
C GLU A 40 16.21 -25.22 -6.78
N ASN A 41 17.36 -25.89 -6.90
CA ASN A 41 18.64 -25.52 -6.29
C ASN A 41 18.68 -25.51 -4.75
N GLU A 42 17.63 -25.99 -4.08
CA GLU A 42 17.62 -26.15 -2.64
C GLU A 42 18.58 -27.26 -2.19
N VAL A 43 19.30 -27.04 -1.08
CA VAL A 43 20.14 -28.07 -0.45
C VAL A 43 19.30 -28.87 0.53
N VAL A 44 19.24 -30.18 0.29
CA VAL A 44 18.42 -31.13 1.04
C VAL A 44 19.26 -32.32 1.49
N SER A 45 18.89 -32.94 2.60
CA SER A 45 19.44 -34.23 3.01
C SER A 45 18.54 -35.37 2.55
N VAL A 46 19.13 -36.41 1.99
CA VAL A 46 18.43 -37.66 1.70
C VAL A 46 18.25 -38.42 3.02
N VAL A 47 17.01 -38.66 3.44
CA VAL A 47 16.67 -39.21 4.76
C VAL A 47 17.29 -40.60 4.98
N ARG A 48 17.34 -41.42 3.93
CA ARG A 48 17.83 -42.80 3.99
C ARG A 48 19.35 -42.90 4.11
N SER A 49 20.10 -42.09 3.36
CA SER A 49 21.57 -42.13 3.34
C SER A 49 22.20 -41.09 4.28
N GLY A 50 21.45 -40.06 4.68
CA GLY A 50 21.96 -38.91 5.42
C GLY A 50 22.82 -37.95 4.58
N GLU A 51 22.99 -38.24 3.30
CA GLU A 51 23.82 -37.44 2.40
C GLU A 51 23.14 -36.13 2.01
N TRP A 52 23.95 -35.10 1.77
CA TRP A 52 23.46 -33.81 1.30
C TRP A 52 23.57 -33.74 -0.22
N GLY A 53 22.51 -33.23 -0.84
CA GLY A 53 22.49 -32.97 -2.27
C GLY A 53 21.76 -31.68 -2.58
N ARG A 54 21.86 -31.26 -3.84
CA ARG A 54 21.14 -30.10 -4.36
C ARG A 54 20.07 -30.57 -5.32
N ILE A 55 18.86 -30.03 -5.20
CA ILE A 55 17.79 -30.30 -6.15
C ILE A 55 18.14 -29.68 -7.50
N SER A 56 18.39 -30.49 -8.52
CA SER A 56 18.68 -30.04 -9.88
C SER A 56 17.42 -29.93 -10.75
N ARG A 57 16.34 -30.64 -10.40
CA ARG A 57 15.05 -30.56 -11.12
C ARG A 57 13.87 -30.96 -10.23
N VAL A 58 12.74 -30.29 -10.40
CA VAL A 58 11.45 -30.62 -9.77
C VAL A 58 10.48 -31.18 -10.82
N ALA A 59 9.91 -32.36 -10.58
CA ALA A 59 8.95 -33.01 -11.48
C ALA A 59 7.76 -33.58 -10.69
N GLY A 60 6.81 -32.72 -10.34
CA GLY A 60 5.66 -33.09 -9.52
C GLY A 60 6.05 -33.41 -8.08
N ASP A 61 5.78 -34.63 -7.63
CA ASP A 61 6.11 -35.16 -6.30
C ASP A 61 7.53 -35.76 -6.21
N ARG A 62 8.25 -35.80 -7.34
CA ARG A 62 9.61 -36.33 -7.44
C ARG A 62 10.63 -35.24 -7.74
N TYR A 63 11.82 -35.43 -7.19
CA TYR A 63 12.94 -34.49 -7.22
C TYR A 63 14.17 -35.20 -7.76
N VAL A 64 14.90 -34.55 -8.67
CA VAL A 64 16.24 -34.98 -9.06
C VAL A 64 17.23 -34.26 -8.14
N VAL A 65 18.04 -35.02 -7.41
CA VAL A 65 18.98 -34.50 -6.43
C VAL A 65 20.40 -34.87 -6.86
N SER A 66 21.24 -33.88 -7.11
CA SER A 66 22.66 -34.06 -7.38
C SER A 66 23.42 -34.13 -6.05
N ILE A 67 23.94 -35.31 -5.73
CA ILE A 67 24.72 -35.61 -4.53
C ILE A 67 26.20 -35.62 -4.92
N LEU A 68 27.00 -34.79 -4.27
CA LEU A 68 28.45 -34.76 -4.46
C LEU A 68 29.08 -35.81 -3.54
N SER A 69 29.58 -36.90 -4.13
CA SER A 69 30.34 -37.92 -3.41
C SER A 69 31.84 -37.83 -3.75
N LEU A 70 32.69 -38.45 -2.94
CA LEU A 70 34.14 -38.50 -3.15
C LEU A 70 34.52 -39.20 -4.46
N ASP A 71 33.65 -40.07 -4.99
CA ASP A 71 33.88 -40.87 -6.20
C ASP A 71 33.25 -40.25 -7.46
N GLY A 72 32.68 -39.04 -7.36
CA GLY A 72 31.98 -38.33 -8.43
C GLY A 72 30.59 -37.83 -8.01
N GLY A 73 30.03 -36.89 -8.77
CA GLY A 73 28.64 -36.46 -8.59
C GLY A 73 27.67 -37.52 -9.12
N ARG A 74 26.66 -37.88 -8.34
CA ARG A 74 25.55 -38.74 -8.79
C ARG A 74 24.23 -37.99 -8.72
N GLU A 75 23.31 -38.32 -9.60
CA GLU A 75 21.93 -37.82 -9.53
C GLU A 75 20.99 -38.94 -9.10
N GLU A 76 20.14 -38.66 -8.12
CA GLU A 76 19.11 -39.57 -7.67
C GLU A 76 17.72 -38.97 -7.85
N ARG A 77 16.75 -39.81 -8.22
CA ARG A 77 15.34 -39.42 -8.28
C ARG A 77 14.64 -39.87 -7.01
N LEU A 78 14.22 -38.91 -6.19
CA LEU A 78 13.70 -39.14 -4.84
C LEU A 78 12.31 -38.53 -4.68
N HIS A 79 11.46 -39.16 -3.87
CA HIS A 79 10.16 -38.62 -3.52
C HIS A 79 10.27 -37.57 -2.39
N PHE A 80 9.30 -36.68 -2.26
CA PHE A 80 9.25 -35.66 -1.20
C PHE A 80 9.55 -36.21 0.21
N SER A 81 8.98 -37.38 0.54
CA SER A 81 9.14 -38.03 1.85
C SER A 81 10.55 -38.59 2.13
N GLU A 82 11.39 -38.70 1.10
CA GLU A 82 12.76 -39.20 1.20
C GLU A 82 13.79 -38.09 1.39
N LEU A 83 13.33 -36.84 1.42
CA LEU A 83 14.16 -35.65 1.53
C LEU A 83 13.79 -34.87 2.81
N ALA A 84 14.79 -34.24 3.41
CA ALA A 84 14.60 -33.29 4.49
C ALA A 84 15.34 -31.98 4.19
N ARG A 85 14.69 -30.86 4.50
CA ARG A 85 15.24 -29.52 4.30
C ARG A 85 16.30 -29.24 5.35
N LYS A 86 17.44 -28.66 4.95
CA LYS A 86 18.50 -28.22 5.87
C LYS A 86 18.03 -27.08 6.79
N ASP A 87 17.43 -26.06 6.19
CA ASP A 87 17.05 -24.83 6.89
C ASP A 87 15.53 -24.77 7.08
N MET A 88 15.03 -24.83 8.31
CA MET A 88 13.61 -24.59 8.53
C MET A 88 13.29 -23.11 8.28
N ALA A 89 12.53 -22.84 7.21
CA ALA A 89 11.94 -21.55 6.90
C ALA A 89 10.44 -21.60 7.21
N GLY A 90 10.09 -21.37 8.48
CA GLY A 90 8.69 -21.29 8.91
C GLY A 90 8.09 -19.93 8.61
N ARG A 91 6.78 -19.79 8.86
CA ARG A 91 6.03 -18.54 8.64
C ARG A 91 6.71 -17.33 9.27
N THR A 92 7.21 -17.45 10.49
CA THR A 92 7.86 -16.35 11.21
C THR A 92 9.17 -15.94 10.58
N GLU A 93 10.01 -16.91 10.16
CA GLU A 93 11.27 -16.63 9.47
C GLU A 93 11.03 -16.01 8.09
N VAL A 94 10.03 -16.49 7.37
CA VAL A 94 9.62 -15.95 6.06
C VAL A 94 9.13 -14.52 6.21
N LYS A 95 8.22 -14.25 7.16
CA LYS A 95 7.73 -12.90 7.48
C LYS A 95 8.89 -11.98 7.85
N GLY A 96 9.77 -12.42 8.74
CA GLY A 96 10.94 -11.65 9.16
C GLY A 96 11.88 -11.33 7.99
N TYR A 97 12.11 -12.30 7.09
CA TYR A 97 12.90 -12.08 5.90
C TYR A 97 12.23 -11.09 4.94
N LEU A 98 10.94 -11.25 4.66
CA LEU A 98 10.15 -10.32 3.84
C LEU A 98 10.20 -8.90 4.40
N LEU A 99 9.95 -8.70 5.70
CA LEU A 99 10.07 -7.39 6.36
C LEU A 99 11.49 -6.80 6.26
N GLY A 100 12.51 -7.67 6.26
CA GLY A 100 13.91 -7.29 6.12
C GLY A 100 14.23 -6.77 4.71
N ILE A 101 13.73 -7.44 3.67
CA ILE A 101 14.05 -7.12 2.27
C ILE A 101 13.03 -6.19 1.60
N THR A 102 11.89 -5.94 2.22
CA THR A 102 10.85 -5.05 1.69
C THR A 102 10.68 -3.81 2.55
N MET A 103 10.10 -2.77 1.97
CA MET A 103 9.68 -1.56 2.66
C MET A 103 8.24 -1.21 2.28
N GLU A 104 7.50 -0.69 3.25
CA GLU A 104 6.17 -0.14 3.00
C GLU A 104 6.32 1.17 2.21
N THR A 105 5.52 1.33 1.16
CA THR A 105 5.40 2.58 0.41
C THR A 105 3.91 2.94 0.28
N PRO A 106 3.58 4.18 -0.12
CA PRO A 106 2.20 4.56 -0.34
C PRO A 106 1.48 3.77 -1.45
N PHE A 107 2.20 3.03 -2.30
CA PHE A 107 1.67 2.21 -3.39
C PHE A 107 1.69 0.71 -3.05
N GLY A 108 1.87 0.38 -1.78
CA GLY A 108 2.06 -0.98 -1.29
C GLY A 108 3.51 -1.26 -0.93
N ARG A 109 3.80 -2.53 -0.66
CA ARG A 109 5.13 -2.95 -0.21
C ARG A 109 6.03 -3.18 -1.42
N VAL A 110 7.26 -2.70 -1.38
CA VAL A 110 8.25 -2.87 -2.48
C VAL A 110 9.54 -3.49 -1.96
N LEU A 111 10.33 -4.09 -2.85
CA LEU A 111 11.66 -4.61 -2.52
C LEU A 111 12.66 -3.46 -2.29
N LYS A 112 13.53 -3.60 -1.29
CA LYS A 112 14.69 -2.72 -1.09
C LYS A 112 15.76 -3.01 -2.13
N GLU A 113 16.57 -2.01 -2.46
CA GLU A 113 17.70 -2.08 -3.41
C GLU A 113 18.67 -3.25 -3.15
N ASN A 114 18.83 -3.65 -1.88
CA ASN A 114 19.71 -4.75 -1.48
C ASN A 114 19.05 -6.14 -1.44
N ALA A 115 17.77 -6.27 -1.82
CA ALA A 115 17.03 -7.54 -1.74
C ALA A 115 17.62 -8.65 -2.62
N PHE A 116 18.25 -8.29 -3.74
CA PHE A 116 18.96 -9.24 -4.60
C PHE A 116 20.39 -9.53 -4.12
N ARG A 117 21.03 -8.56 -3.43
CA ARG A 117 22.32 -8.78 -2.75
C ARG A 117 22.19 -9.77 -1.60
N SER A 118 21.07 -9.75 -0.86
CA SER A 118 20.82 -10.70 0.23
C SER A 118 20.64 -12.16 -0.20
N ILE A 119 20.39 -12.41 -1.49
CA ILE A 119 20.38 -13.75 -2.09
C ILE A 119 21.81 -14.28 -2.24
N ARG A 120 22.78 -13.41 -2.55
CA ARG A 120 24.20 -13.79 -2.76
C ARG A 120 25.02 -13.79 -1.45
N ASP A 121 24.80 -12.82 -0.58
CA ASP A 121 25.59 -12.65 0.65
C ASP A 121 24.75 -12.98 1.89
N SER A 122 25.05 -14.10 2.54
CA SER A 122 24.36 -14.55 3.76
C SER A 122 24.63 -13.65 4.98
N GLY A 123 25.64 -12.76 4.93
CA GLY A 123 26.09 -11.94 6.06
C GLY A 123 25.59 -10.48 6.10
N GLU A 124 25.13 -9.88 4.99
CA GLU A 124 24.88 -8.42 4.95
C GLU A 124 23.49 -7.98 5.45
N VAL A 125 22.51 -8.89 5.55
CA VAL A 125 21.14 -8.58 6.02
C VAL A 125 21.13 -8.04 7.47
N MET A 126 22.18 -8.30 8.25
CA MET A 126 22.26 -7.89 9.66
C MET A 126 22.56 -6.40 9.91
N LYS A 127 22.87 -5.58 8.89
CA LYS A 127 23.10 -4.13 9.12
C LYS A 127 21.84 -3.28 9.03
N CYS A 128 20.72 -3.82 8.55
CA CYS A 128 19.42 -3.18 8.74
C CYS A 128 18.89 -3.55 10.13
N LYS A 129 19.11 -2.67 11.11
CA LYS A 129 18.43 -2.76 12.41
C LYS A 129 16.93 -2.73 12.17
N VAL A 130 16.30 -3.91 12.17
CA VAL A 130 14.85 -4.05 12.28
C VAL A 130 14.46 -3.37 13.60
N PRO A 131 13.54 -2.38 13.61
CA PRO A 131 13.00 -1.86 14.85
C PRO A 131 12.36 -3.03 15.61
N GLN A 132 12.98 -3.44 16.72
CA GLN A 132 12.52 -4.57 17.55
C GLN A 132 11.07 -4.43 18.04
N SER A 133 10.46 -3.24 17.87
CA SER A 133 9.04 -2.99 18.11
C SER A 133 8.07 -3.72 17.15
N GLN A 134 8.54 -4.32 16.05
CA GLN A 134 7.69 -5.05 15.10
C GLN A 134 7.77 -6.59 15.24
N CYS A 135 8.57 -7.13 16.17
CA CYS A 135 8.76 -8.58 16.32
C CYS A 135 8.24 -9.15 17.65
N TYR A 136 7.40 -8.42 18.39
CA TYR A 136 6.89 -8.87 19.69
C TYR A 136 5.45 -9.38 19.60
N GLU A 137 5.28 -10.64 19.18
CA GLU A 137 4.06 -11.39 19.48
C GLU A 137 4.23 -12.06 20.84
N GLY A 138 3.62 -11.45 21.87
CA GLY A 138 3.42 -12.11 23.15
C GLY A 138 2.54 -13.34 22.93
N SER A 139 3.13 -14.51 23.12
CA SER A 139 2.42 -15.80 23.17
C SER A 139 1.40 -15.82 24.31
N PHE A 140 0.14 -15.50 24.02
CA PHE A 140 -0.99 -15.89 24.87
C PHE A 140 -1.65 -17.13 24.26
N VAL A 141 -1.18 -18.29 24.74
CA VAL A 141 -1.89 -19.55 24.57
C VAL A 141 -3.18 -19.47 25.37
N SER A 142 -4.28 -19.12 24.72
CA SER A 142 -5.63 -19.33 25.27
C SER A 142 -5.97 -20.82 25.18
N ARG A 143 -5.51 -21.61 26.16
CA ARG A 143 -6.05 -22.95 26.43
C ARG A 143 -7.50 -22.81 26.90
N ARG A 144 -8.47 -22.97 26.00
CA ARG A 144 -9.81 -23.45 26.38
C ARG A 144 -9.78 -24.98 26.31
N GLY A 145 -9.69 -25.58 27.49
CA GLY A 145 -9.87 -27.02 27.68
C GLY A 145 -11.35 -27.40 27.54
N VAL A 146 -11.57 -28.50 26.82
CA VAL A 146 -12.78 -29.31 26.91
C VAL A 146 -12.45 -30.49 27.85
N GLY A 147 -13.26 -30.62 28.90
CA GLY A 147 -13.68 -31.88 29.55
C GLY A 147 -12.62 -32.84 30.09
N GLY A 148 -12.62 -33.06 31.41
CA GLY A 148 -11.92 -34.19 32.01
C GLY A 148 -11.77 -34.15 33.53
N THR A 149 -12.87 -34.45 34.22
CA THR A 149 -13.03 -35.06 35.55
C THR A 149 -11.84 -35.29 36.51
N GLU A 150 -12.19 -35.07 37.79
CA GLU A 150 -11.79 -35.76 39.02
C GLU A 150 -10.64 -35.23 39.92
N ARG A 151 -11.11 -34.77 41.10
CA ARG A 151 -10.76 -35.22 42.47
C ARG A 151 -9.76 -34.42 43.32
N ARG A 152 -10.31 -34.12 44.52
CA ARG A 152 -9.76 -33.96 45.90
C ARG A 152 -9.28 -32.55 46.29
N LYS A 153 -10.00 -31.83 47.16
CA LYS A 153 -10.21 -31.96 48.64
C LYS A 153 -9.14 -31.19 49.45
N TRP A 154 -9.53 -30.05 50.01
CA TRP A 154 -9.57 -29.69 51.44
C TRP A 154 -10.25 -28.30 51.56
N LYS A 155 -11.38 -28.14 52.27
CA LYS A 155 -11.59 -27.99 53.75
C LYS A 155 -10.84 -26.75 54.29
N THR A 156 -11.40 -25.81 55.06
CA THR A 156 -12.67 -25.74 55.82
C THR A 156 -12.91 -24.29 56.33
N GLU A 157 -14.19 -23.97 56.62
CA GLU A 157 -14.70 -23.14 57.76
C GLU A 157 -14.49 -21.60 57.73
N LYS A 158 -15.44 -20.73 58.15
CA LYS A 158 -16.62 -20.88 59.04
C LYS A 158 -17.61 -19.70 58.94
N GLU A 159 -18.89 -20.01 59.21
CA GLU A 159 -19.95 -19.25 59.93
C GLU A 159 -20.29 -17.79 59.50
N GLY A 160 -21.53 -17.29 59.46
CA GLY A 160 -22.88 -17.75 59.85
C GLY A 160 -23.81 -16.52 59.71
N GLN A 161 -24.91 -16.60 58.97
CA GLN A 161 -26.29 -16.78 59.46
C GLN A 161 -26.95 -15.48 60.00
N GLY A 162 -28.13 -15.12 59.46
CA GLY A 162 -29.00 -14.11 60.09
C GLY A 162 -30.02 -13.41 59.18
N SER A 163 -31.11 -14.10 58.86
CA SER A 163 -32.36 -13.59 58.26
C SER A 163 -33.20 -12.71 59.21
N ARG A 164 -33.98 -11.72 58.72
CA ARG A 164 -35.46 -11.65 58.73
C ARG A 164 -36.06 -10.25 58.49
N GLU A 165 -36.96 -10.20 57.52
CA GLU A 165 -38.34 -9.64 57.50
C GLU A 165 -38.73 -8.28 58.13
N LYS A 166 -39.29 -7.42 57.25
CA LYS A 166 -40.58 -6.68 57.28
C LYS A 166 -40.97 -5.78 58.49
N ASN A 167 -41.20 -4.49 58.23
CA ASN A 167 -42.53 -3.81 58.19
C ASN A 167 -42.36 -2.27 58.00
N GLU A 168 -43.07 -1.66 57.03
CA GLU A 168 -44.23 -0.72 57.19
C GLU A 168 -43.88 0.63 57.86
N GLU A 169 -43.78 1.71 57.06
CA GLU A 169 -44.82 2.75 56.84
C GLU A 169 -44.87 3.83 57.95
N ARG A 170 -44.43 5.06 57.63
CA ARG A 170 -45.26 6.29 57.59
C ARG A 170 -44.42 7.56 57.43
N GLU A 171 -44.87 8.35 56.45
CA GLU A 171 -44.92 9.80 56.35
C GLU A 171 -44.09 10.65 57.35
N THR A 172 -43.25 11.53 56.81
CA THR A 172 -43.47 12.99 56.97
C THR A 172 -42.59 13.80 56.03
N GLU A 173 -43.18 14.90 55.59
CA GLU A 173 -42.72 15.85 54.60
C GLU A 173 -41.43 16.59 54.97
N GLY A 174 -40.74 17.04 53.92
CA GLY A 174 -39.96 18.28 53.97
C GLY A 174 -38.44 18.08 54.00
N SER A 175 -37.81 18.16 52.84
CA SER A 175 -36.78 19.20 52.55
C SER A 175 -36.05 18.91 51.25
N ARG A 176 -36.16 19.88 50.34
CA ARG A 176 -35.34 20.05 49.12
C ARG A 176 -33.85 19.78 49.40
N ALA A 177 -33.30 18.78 48.72
CA ALA A 177 -31.89 18.78 48.37
C ALA A 177 -31.73 18.24 46.94
N LYS A 178 -31.27 19.13 46.06
CA LYS A 178 -30.84 18.85 44.69
C LYS A 178 -29.87 17.65 44.69
N ARG A 179 -30.31 16.49 44.21
CA ARG A 179 -29.42 15.51 43.59
C ARG A 179 -29.74 15.49 42.11
N ALA A 180 -28.98 16.29 41.37
CA ALA A 180 -28.80 16.08 39.95
C ALA A 180 -28.42 14.60 39.77
N SER A 181 -29.30 13.83 39.14
CA SER A 181 -28.92 12.56 38.58
C SER A 181 -27.88 12.86 37.51
N VAL A 182 -26.60 12.76 37.88
CA VAL A 182 -25.54 12.50 36.90
C VAL A 182 -25.88 11.13 36.34
N ARG A 183 -26.72 11.13 35.30
CA ARG A 183 -26.69 10.07 34.29
C ARG A 183 -25.23 9.99 33.92
N LYS A 184 -24.58 8.90 34.33
CA LYS A 184 -23.43 8.40 33.60
C LYS A 184 -23.95 8.13 32.20
N GLU A 185 -23.88 9.15 31.34
CA GLU A 185 -23.78 8.94 29.91
C GLU A 185 -22.61 7.98 29.78
N GLY A 186 -22.92 6.71 29.48
CA GLY A 186 -21.93 5.82 28.91
C GLY A 186 -21.34 6.60 27.76
N THR A 187 -20.05 6.91 27.84
CA THR A 187 -19.28 7.51 26.77
C THR A 187 -19.51 6.66 25.54
N LYS A 188 -20.45 7.07 24.67
CA LYS A 188 -20.58 6.51 23.34
C LYS A 188 -19.20 6.70 22.72
N GLU A 189 -18.50 5.59 22.49
CA GLU A 189 -17.27 5.63 21.71
C GLU A 189 -17.58 6.38 20.42
N THR A 190 -16.92 7.53 20.27
CA THR A 190 -17.17 8.40 19.12
C THR A 190 -16.52 7.73 17.93
N SER A 191 -17.33 7.08 17.09
CA SER A 191 -16.85 6.37 15.90
C SER A 191 -16.18 7.35 14.93
N VAL A 192 -15.04 6.96 14.34
CA VAL A 192 -14.34 7.79 13.34
C VAL A 192 -15.25 8.13 12.18
N SER A 193 -16.03 7.16 11.70
CA SER A 193 -17.00 7.36 10.61
C SER A 193 -18.00 8.48 10.91
N SER A 194 -18.43 8.61 12.17
CA SER A 194 -19.35 9.67 12.58
C SER A 194 -18.69 11.05 12.67
N ILE A 195 -17.40 11.11 13.01
CA ILE A 195 -16.65 12.38 13.10
C ILE A 195 -16.31 12.89 11.69
N LEU A 196 -15.87 11.98 10.83
CA LEU A 196 -15.47 12.28 9.46
C LEU A 196 -16.65 12.39 8.50
N LEU A 197 -17.87 12.07 8.95
CA LEU A 197 -19.10 11.99 8.14
C LEU A 197 -18.95 11.03 6.94
N VAL A 198 -18.27 9.92 7.18
CA VAL A 198 -18.10 8.86 6.19
C VAL A 198 -19.42 8.08 6.12
N GLY A 199 -20.10 8.17 4.98
CA GLY A 199 -21.36 7.47 4.73
C GLY A 199 -21.81 7.62 3.27
N PRO A 200 -22.78 6.82 2.79
CA PRO A 200 -23.09 6.70 1.36
C PRO A 200 -23.39 8.03 0.66
N SER A 201 -24.01 8.99 1.35
CA SER A 201 -24.36 10.31 0.78
C SER A 201 -23.20 11.30 0.69
N GLN A 202 -22.02 10.95 1.19
CA GLN A 202 -20.80 11.77 1.18
C GLN A 202 -19.68 11.13 0.36
N ALA A 203 -19.93 9.94 -0.21
CA ALA A 203 -18.97 9.27 -1.07
C ALA A 203 -18.67 10.14 -2.29
N LEU A 204 -17.42 10.10 -2.74
CA LEU A 204 -16.99 10.79 -3.93
C LEU A 204 -17.74 10.22 -5.14
N GLU A 205 -18.51 11.06 -5.80
CA GLU A 205 -19.22 10.71 -7.03
C GLU A 205 -18.68 11.52 -8.20
N ILE A 206 -18.38 10.84 -9.30
CA ILE A 206 -17.99 11.46 -10.56
C ILE A 206 -19.02 11.05 -11.62
N PRO A 207 -19.74 12.01 -12.24
CA PRO A 207 -20.74 11.69 -13.25
C PRO A 207 -20.15 10.84 -14.38
N GLY A 208 -20.79 9.70 -14.66
CA GLY A 208 -20.36 8.75 -15.70
C GLY A 208 -19.44 7.63 -15.23
N LEU A 209 -18.97 7.66 -13.98
CA LEU A 209 -18.09 6.63 -13.41
C LEU A 209 -18.81 5.74 -12.39
N ARG A 210 -18.43 4.45 -12.33
CA ARG A 210 -18.85 3.53 -11.26
C ARG A 210 -17.89 3.59 -10.08
N LYS A 211 -18.27 2.96 -8.97
CA LYS A 211 -17.42 2.82 -7.77
C LYS A 211 -16.05 2.19 -8.11
N GLU A 212 -16.03 1.13 -8.92
CA GLU A 212 -14.76 0.50 -9.36
C GLU A 212 -13.88 1.44 -10.20
N ASP A 213 -14.47 2.37 -10.95
CA ASP A 213 -13.76 3.34 -11.78
C ASP A 213 -13.21 4.49 -10.94
N ILE A 214 -13.92 4.88 -9.89
CA ILE A 214 -13.47 5.88 -8.93
C ILE A 214 -12.17 5.43 -8.26
N GLU A 215 -12.03 4.15 -7.92
CA GLU A 215 -10.77 3.62 -7.38
C GLU A 215 -9.59 3.86 -8.34
N LEU A 216 -9.76 3.57 -9.64
CA LEU A 216 -8.73 3.81 -10.64
C LEU A 216 -8.43 5.29 -10.82
N VAL A 217 -9.47 6.14 -10.84
CA VAL A 217 -9.28 7.59 -10.87
C VAL A 217 -8.51 8.08 -9.66
N MET A 218 -8.76 7.53 -8.47
CA MET A 218 -8.02 7.89 -7.27
C MET A 218 -6.55 7.47 -7.34
N LYS A 219 -6.24 6.31 -7.93
CA LYS A 219 -4.86 5.87 -8.19
C LYS A 219 -4.14 6.82 -9.15
N ILE A 220 -4.75 7.09 -10.31
CA ILE A 220 -4.21 8.00 -11.33
C ILE A 220 -4.04 9.40 -10.74
N PHE A 221 -5.06 9.90 -10.04
CA PHE A 221 -5.01 11.19 -9.34
C PHE A 221 -3.88 11.22 -8.32
N GLY A 222 -3.69 10.14 -7.57
CA GLY A 222 -2.60 10.04 -6.59
C GLY A 222 -1.23 10.21 -7.22
N VAL A 223 -1.00 9.63 -8.40
CA VAL A 223 0.26 9.77 -9.14
C VAL A 223 0.41 11.20 -9.65
N VAL A 224 -0.61 11.75 -10.29
CA VAL A 224 -0.54 13.10 -10.89
C VAL A 224 -0.43 14.19 -9.83
N ALA A 225 -1.14 14.08 -8.71
CA ALA A 225 -1.11 15.06 -7.63
C ALA A 225 0.25 15.12 -6.93
N ASN A 226 0.93 13.98 -6.81
CA ASN A 226 2.22 13.90 -6.13
C ASN A 226 3.41 14.16 -7.06
N PHE A 227 3.32 13.71 -8.32
CA PHE A 227 4.37 13.88 -9.32
C PHE A 227 4.00 14.92 -10.38
N GLY A 228 3.11 15.86 -10.05
CA GLY A 228 2.64 16.89 -10.98
C GLY A 228 3.77 17.67 -11.65
N GLY A 229 4.89 17.90 -10.94
CA GLY A 229 6.09 18.53 -11.50
C GLY A 229 6.69 17.76 -12.70
N PHE A 230 6.67 16.43 -12.68
CA PHE A 230 7.11 15.60 -13.82
C PHE A 230 6.17 15.77 -15.02
N PHE A 231 4.85 15.79 -14.75
CA PHE A 231 3.84 15.95 -15.78
C PHE A 231 3.70 17.39 -16.30
N GLY A 232 4.30 18.38 -15.63
CA GLY A 232 4.04 19.80 -15.91
C GLY A 232 2.63 20.25 -15.50
N ILE A 233 2.07 19.61 -14.47
CA ILE A 233 0.73 19.87 -13.92
C ILE A 233 0.91 20.45 -12.52
N GLN A 234 0.51 21.71 -12.32
CA GLN A 234 0.69 22.40 -11.04
C GLN A 234 -0.45 22.13 -10.05
N GLU A 235 -1.69 22.18 -10.54
CA GLU A 235 -2.87 21.90 -9.73
C GLU A 235 -3.85 21.04 -10.53
N ILE A 236 -4.39 20.03 -9.86
CA ILE A 236 -5.43 19.15 -10.38
C ILE A 236 -6.33 18.74 -9.21
N ASP A 237 -7.62 18.56 -9.47
CA ASP A 237 -8.54 17.93 -8.55
C ASP A 237 -9.15 16.67 -9.17
N VAL A 238 -9.59 15.76 -8.32
CA VAL A 238 -10.12 14.45 -8.73
C VAL A 238 -11.36 14.55 -9.63
N LEU A 239 -12.21 15.57 -9.43
CA LEU A 239 -13.42 15.74 -10.25
C LEU A 239 -13.06 16.24 -11.65
N SER A 240 -12.08 17.14 -11.75
CA SER A 240 -11.56 17.61 -13.03
C SER A 240 -10.86 16.50 -13.81
N LEU A 241 -10.05 15.67 -13.15
CA LEU A 241 -9.46 14.48 -13.78
C LEU A 241 -10.54 13.50 -14.26
N GLY A 242 -11.52 13.19 -13.41
CA GLY A 242 -12.64 12.31 -13.76
C GLY A 242 -13.44 12.81 -14.97
N ARG A 243 -13.74 14.12 -15.01
CA ARG A 243 -14.41 14.78 -16.15
C ARG A 243 -13.59 14.69 -17.43
N ALA A 244 -12.28 14.89 -17.36
CA ALA A 244 -11.39 14.77 -18.50
C ALA A 244 -11.34 13.34 -19.07
N ILE A 245 -11.50 12.32 -18.21
CA ILE A 245 -11.51 10.91 -18.63
C ILE A 245 -12.80 10.55 -19.37
N VAL A 246 -13.94 11.03 -18.89
CA VAL A 246 -15.26 10.77 -19.49
C VAL A 246 -15.58 11.68 -20.69
N ASP A 247 -14.77 12.71 -20.95
CA ASP A 247 -14.94 13.60 -22.09
C ASP A 247 -14.84 12.81 -23.42
N PRO A 248 -15.89 12.79 -24.26
CA PRO A 248 -15.88 12.05 -25.52
C PRO A 248 -14.68 12.36 -26.43
N TRP A 249 -14.21 13.61 -26.44
CA TRP A 249 -13.10 14.05 -27.29
C TRP A 249 -11.73 13.62 -26.74
N TYR A 250 -11.60 13.58 -25.42
CA TYR A 250 -10.38 13.16 -24.71
C TYR A 250 -9.19 14.05 -25.11
N GLU A 251 -9.43 15.37 -25.08
CA GLU A 251 -8.49 16.42 -25.50
C GLU A 251 -8.14 17.38 -24.35
N ASP A 252 -8.54 17.05 -23.12
CA ASP A 252 -8.19 17.85 -21.95
C ASP A 252 -6.66 17.96 -21.82
N ASP A 253 -6.17 19.18 -21.58
CA ASP A 253 -4.74 19.50 -21.47
C ASP A 253 -4.03 18.61 -20.43
N THR A 254 -4.72 18.28 -19.34
CA THR A 254 -4.20 17.39 -18.29
C THR A 254 -3.94 15.99 -18.84
N ILE A 255 -4.91 15.42 -19.57
CA ILE A 255 -4.82 14.09 -20.18
C ILE A 255 -3.72 14.07 -21.23
N CYS A 256 -3.68 15.09 -22.09
CA CYS A 256 -2.63 15.27 -23.09
C CYS A 256 -1.24 15.29 -22.46
N LYS A 257 -1.04 16.06 -21.38
CA LYS A 257 0.25 16.14 -20.65
C LYS A 257 0.63 14.81 -20.01
N ILE A 258 -0.33 14.12 -19.37
CA ILE A 258 -0.10 12.80 -18.76
C ILE A 258 0.41 11.82 -19.82
N HIS A 259 -0.32 11.67 -20.93
CA HIS A 259 0.05 10.74 -22.00
C HIS A 259 1.37 11.11 -22.64
N LEU A 260 1.58 12.37 -23.01
CA LEU A 260 2.83 12.82 -23.62
C LEU A 260 4.06 12.48 -22.77
N LYS A 261 3.98 12.71 -21.46
CA LYS A 261 5.08 12.46 -20.53
C LYS A 261 5.34 10.98 -20.30
N LEU A 262 4.28 10.18 -20.14
CA LEU A 262 4.41 8.73 -20.01
C LEU A 262 4.98 8.11 -21.30
N ILE A 263 4.42 8.44 -22.47
CA ILE A 263 4.90 7.92 -23.75
C ILE A 263 6.36 8.29 -24.00
N SER A 264 6.73 9.55 -23.73
CA SER A 264 8.11 10.01 -23.88
C SER A 264 9.08 9.28 -22.93
N GLY A 265 8.69 9.06 -21.68
CA GLY A 265 9.51 8.33 -20.71
C GLY A 265 9.71 6.87 -21.11
N LEU A 266 8.62 6.19 -21.50
CA LEU A 266 8.66 4.81 -21.96
C LEU A 266 9.51 4.63 -23.21
N ARG A 267 9.40 5.52 -24.20
CA ARG A 267 10.27 5.49 -25.39
C ARG A 267 11.74 5.66 -25.05
N THR A 268 12.05 6.57 -24.12
CA THR A 268 13.43 6.77 -23.66
C THR A 268 13.98 5.51 -23.00
N GLU A 269 13.16 4.82 -22.19
CA GLU A 269 13.54 3.53 -21.60
C GLU A 269 13.76 2.46 -22.69
N MET A 270 12.83 2.31 -23.63
CA MET A 270 12.94 1.35 -24.74
C MET A 270 14.23 1.56 -25.55
N ASP A 271 14.58 2.82 -25.84
CA ASP A 271 15.81 3.17 -26.55
C ASP A 271 17.08 2.86 -25.73
N SER A 272 16.97 2.89 -24.40
CA SER A 272 18.09 2.67 -23.46
C SER A 272 18.35 1.20 -23.17
N VAL A 273 17.31 0.43 -22.83
CA VAL A 273 17.46 -1.00 -22.43
C VAL A 273 17.22 -1.97 -23.59
N GLY A 274 16.63 -1.50 -24.69
CA GLY A 274 16.22 -2.33 -25.81
C GLY A 274 14.81 -2.91 -25.63
N MET A 275 14.16 -3.20 -26.75
CA MET A 275 12.74 -3.55 -26.77
C MET A 275 12.42 -4.88 -26.06
N GLU A 276 13.24 -5.92 -26.26
CA GLU A 276 13.04 -7.23 -25.63
C GLU A 276 13.06 -7.15 -24.10
N GLU A 277 14.05 -6.45 -23.53
CA GLU A 277 14.18 -6.28 -22.07
C GLU A 277 13.07 -5.40 -21.51
N PHE A 278 12.69 -4.33 -22.23
CA PHE A 278 11.57 -3.48 -21.86
C PHE A 278 10.25 -4.26 -21.77
N VAL A 279 9.95 -5.10 -22.76
CA VAL A 279 8.74 -5.92 -22.81
C VAL A 279 8.73 -6.95 -21.68
N GLU A 280 9.85 -7.63 -21.42
CA GLU A 280 9.92 -8.61 -20.33
C GLU A 280 9.72 -7.93 -18.96
N ASN A 281 10.29 -6.74 -18.73
CA ASN A 281 10.08 -5.95 -17.51
C ASN A 281 8.63 -5.45 -17.36
N SER A 282 7.93 -5.22 -18.47
CA SER A 282 6.57 -4.67 -18.50
C SER A 282 5.48 -5.75 -18.59
N LYS A 283 5.86 -7.02 -18.74
CA LYS A 283 4.97 -8.15 -19.03
C LYS A 283 3.81 -8.30 -18.05
N ALA A 284 4.08 -8.15 -16.75
CA ALA A 284 3.04 -8.21 -15.72
C ALA A 284 2.00 -7.09 -15.87
N CYS A 285 2.42 -5.89 -16.26
CA CYS A 285 1.53 -4.76 -16.50
C CYS A 285 0.66 -4.99 -17.76
N ILE A 286 1.28 -5.53 -18.81
CA ILE A 286 0.60 -5.84 -20.09
C ILE A 286 -0.46 -6.94 -19.89
N GLU A 287 -0.12 -8.03 -19.20
CA GLU A 287 -1.07 -9.12 -18.92
C GLU A 287 -2.21 -8.65 -18.00
N TRP A 288 -1.92 -7.81 -17.00
CA TRP A 288 -2.96 -7.19 -16.18
C TRP A 288 -3.94 -6.35 -17.03
N ALA A 289 -3.43 -5.51 -17.92
CA ALA A 289 -4.28 -4.67 -18.77
C ALA A 289 -5.17 -5.51 -19.70
N LYS A 290 -4.62 -6.59 -20.25
CA LYS A 290 -5.33 -7.56 -21.09
C LYS A 290 -6.47 -8.25 -20.33
N GLU A 291 -6.24 -8.67 -19.09
CA GLU A 291 -7.28 -9.27 -18.25
C GLU A 291 -8.41 -8.26 -17.97
N GLN A 292 -8.05 -7.03 -17.60
CA GLN A 292 -9.02 -5.94 -17.39
C GLN A 292 -9.80 -5.58 -18.66
N GLY A 293 -9.19 -5.72 -19.84
CA GLY A 293 -9.85 -5.48 -21.13
C GLY A 293 -10.86 -6.56 -21.53
N ARG A 294 -10.68 -7.81 -21.07
CA ARG A 294 -11.51 -8.98 -21.44
C ARG A 294 -12.81 -9.11 -20.65
N GLU A 295 -12.81 -8.71 -19.38
CA GLU A 295 -13.99 -8.88 -18.50
C GLU A 295 -15.23 -8.11 -19.00
N GLU A 296 -15.06 -7.02 -19.74
CA GLU A 296 -16.20 -6.21 -20.20
C GLU A 296 -16.71 -6.58 -21.60
N ASP A 297 -15.88 -7.16 -22.47
CA ASP A 297 -16.32 -7.62 -23.79
C ASP A 297 -17.27 -8.84 -23.67
N LEU A 298 -17.26 -9.55 -22.53
CA LEU A 298 -18.19 -10.64 -22.21
C LEU A 298 -19.51 -10.16 -21.56
N ALA A 299 -19.56 -8.92 -21.08
CA ALA A 299 -20.72 -8.34 -20.38
C ALA A 299 -21.54 -7.39 -21.29
N GLY A 300 -21.05 -7.06 -22.48
CA GLY A 300 -21.73 -6.25 -23.48
C GLY A 300 -22.50 -7.11 -24.49
N ASP A 301 -23.82 -6.93 -24.51
CA ASP A 301 -24.75 -7.49 -25.49
C ASP A 301 -24.24 -7.32 -26.94
N GLY A 302 -24.37 -8.38 -27.73
CA GLY A 302 -23.88 -8.44 -29.11
C GLY A 302 -24.52 -7.37 -29.98
N GLY A 303 -23.77 -6.31 -30.25
CA GLY A 303 -24.18 -5.23 -31.14
C GLY A 303 -23.02 -4.91 -32.08
N GLU A 304 -23.19 -5.34 -33.34
CA GLU A 304 -22.39 -5.02 -34.51
C GLU A 304 -21.81 -3.59 -34.45
N MET A 305 -20.51 -3.48 -34.17
CA MET A 305 -19.77 -2.20 -34.20
C MET A 305 -18.42 -2.39 -34.91
N GLU A 306 -18.44 -3.11 -36.03
CA GLU A 306 -17.24 -3.31 -36.85
C GLU A 306 -17.21 -2.41 -38.10
N GLU A 307 -18.32 -1.73 -38.47
CA GLU A 307 -18.44 -1.11 -39.80
C GLU A 307 -18.40 0.43 -39.87
N CYS A 308 -18.09 1.15 -38.78
CA CYS A 308 -18.11 2.63 -38.79
C CYS A 308 -16.79 3.32 -38.40
N LEU A 309 -15.65 2.63 -38.54
CA LEU A 309 -14.34 3.11 -38.07
C LEU A 309 -13.35 3.49 -39.18
N GLU A 310 -13.56 3.05 -40.43
CA GLU A 310 -12.63 3.40 -41.52
C GLU A 310 -12.81 4.84 -42.04
N GLN A 311 -13.93 5.52 -41.73
CA GLN A 311 -14.20 6.88 -42.21
C GLN A 311 -13.75 8.00 -41.26
N SER A 312 -13.29 7.71 -40.04
CA SER A 312 -12.73 8.75 -39.14
C SER A 312 -11.21 8.89 -39.21
N LEU A 313 -10.53 8.11 -40.06
CA LEU A 313 -9.08 8.15 -40.27
C LEU A 313 -8.56 9.45 -40.94
N GLY A 314 -9.46 10.38 -41.28
CA GLY A 314 -9.15 11.62 -41.99
C GLY A 314 -9.11 12.90 -41.14
N CYS A 315 -9.50 12.87 -39.86
CA CYS A 315 -9.41 14.04 -38.99
C CYS A 315 -8.10 14.01 -38.20
N GLY A 316 -7.23 15.00 -38.44
CA GLY A 316 -5.89 15.13 -37.87
C GLY A 316 -5.81 14.74 -36.41
N GLU A 317 -5.31 13.53 -36.15
CA GLU A 317 -5.11 13.08 -34.80
C GLU A 317 -3.98 13.87 -34.13
N GLU A 318 -4.25 14.40 -32.94
CA GLU A 318 -3.26 15.03 -32.07
C GLU A 318 -2.03 14.12 -31.92
N GLY A 319 -0.83 14.71 -31.93
CA GLY A 319 0.43 13.98 -32.02
C GLY A 319 0.61 12.85 -31.00
N TRP A 320 0.11 13.04 -29.77
CA TRP A 320 0.25 12.07 -28.69
C TRP A 320 -0.60 10.80 -28.89
N LYS A 321 -1.79 10.89 -29.50
CA LYS A 321 -2.65 9.73 -29.81
C LYS A 321 -1.97 8.83 -30.84
N LYS A 322 -1.37 9.44 -31.87
CA LYS A 322 -0.54 8.75 -32.86
C LYS A 322 0.70 8.13 -32.22
N ASP A 323 1.34 8.84 -31.31
CA ASP A 323 2.53 8.34 -30.61
C ASP A 323 2.24 7.15 -29.70
N LEU A 324 1.09 7.18 -29.03
CA LEU A 324 0.60 6.07 -28.23
C LEU A 324 0.34 4.83 -29.07
N ARG A 325 -0.32 4.97 -30.22
CA ARG A 325 -0.56 3.83 -31.12
C ARG A 325 0.75 3.18 -31.56
N LYS A 326 1.74 3.97 -31.98
CA LYS A 326 3.07 3.46 -32.35
C LYS A 326 3.79 2.75 -31.20
N LEU A 327 3.70 3.31 -29.99
CA LEU A 327 4.27 2.69 -28.80
C LEU A 327 3.66 1.30 -28.59
N ILE A 328 2.33 1.21 -28.67
CA ILE A 328 1.60 -0.04 -28.44
C ILE A 328 1.83 -1.03 -29.58
N GLU A 329 1.86 -0.58 -30.84
CA GLU A 329 2.27 -1.39 -32.00
C GLU A 329 3.60 -2.09 -31.74
N SER A 330 4.61 -1.31 -31.31
CA SER A 330 5.94 -1.85 -31.01
C SER A 330 5.87 -2.92 -29.90
N ILE A 331 5.10 -2.68 -28.84
CA ILE A 331 4.96 -3.61 -27.71
C ILE A 331 4.24 -4.89 -28.11
N CYS A 332 3.19 -4.79 -28.92
CA CYS A 332 2.44 -5.96 -29.38
C CYS A 332 3.26 -6.85 -30.31
N ASP A 333 4.05 -6.24 -31.21
CA ASP A 333 4.86 -6.97 -32.20
C ASP A 333 5.92 -7.86 -31.53
N ASP A 334 6.52 -7.40 -30.44
CA ASP A 334 7.56 -8.14 -29.70
C ASP A 334 7.01 -8.97 -28.52
N GLY A 335 5.81 -8.66 -28.01
CA GLY A 335 5.28 -9.23 -26.77
C GLY A 335 4.34 -10.43 -26.90
N ASP A 336 4.06 -10.91 -28.12
CA ASP A 336 3.03 -11.95 -28.42
C ASP A 336 1.69 -11.70 -27.70
N THR A 337 1.37 -10.42 -27.47
CA THR A 337 0.23 -9.99 -26.65
C THR A 337 -0.48 -8.82 -27.30
N ASP A 338 -1.71 -9.05 -27.75
CA ASP A 338 -2.57 -8.02 -28.35
C ASP A 338 -3.30 -7.21 -27.27
N ILE A 339 -2.90 -5.94 -27.13
CA ILE A 339 -3.59 -4.93 -26.30
C ILE A 339 -4.21 -3.79 -27.13
N PHE A 340 -4.25 -3.91 -28.46
CA PHE A 340 -4.81 -2.86 -29.35
C PHE A 340 -6.28 -2.57 -29.06
N GLY A 341 -7.04 -3.59 -28.66
CA GLY A 341 -8.45 -3.46 -28.31
C GLY A 341 -8.72 -2.42 -27.22
N ILE A 342 -7.76 -2.21 -26.31
CA ILE A 342 -7.88 -1.25 -25.21
C ILE A 342 -7.58 0.17 -25.70
N VAL A 343 -6.59 0.33 -26.58
CA VAL A 343 -6.13 1.64 -27.11
C VAL A 343 -7.14 2.27 -28.07
N ARG A 344 -7.96 1.46 -28.76
CA ARG A 344 -9.04 1.96 -29.62
C ARG A 344 -10.02 2.90 -28.90
N SER A 345 -10.14 2.79 -27.57
CA SER A 345 -11.01 3.65 -26.73
C SER A 345 -10.55 5.11 -26.61
N ILE A 346 -9.29 5.41 -26.98
CA ILE A 346 -8.66 6.74 -26.82
C ILE A 346 -9.02 7.68 -27.97
N SER A 347 -9.55 7.14 -29.06
CA SER A 347 -10.03 7.95 -30.18
C SER A 347 -11.22 8.80 -29.74
N GLY A 348 -11.25 10.06 -30.18
CA GLY A 348 -12.37 10.96 -29.93
C GLY A 348 -13.68 10.41 -30.51
N ARG A 349 -14.79 10.67 -29.82
CA ARG A 349 -16.14 10.26 -30.24
C ARG A 349 -17.07 11.46 -30.33
N SER A 350 -17.92 11.46 -31.35
CA SER A 350 -19.03 12.43 -31.48
C SER A 350 -20.23 12.11 -30.58
N ARG A 351 -20.24 10.93 -29.94
CA ARG A 351 -21.29 10.45 -29.03
C ARG A 351 -20.76 10.34 -27.60
N ALA A 352 -21.69 10.30 -26.63
CA ALA A 352 -21.36 9.93 -25.26
C ALA A 352 -20.70 8.55 -25.21
N LEU A 353 -19.70 8.39 -24.35
CA LEU A 353 -18.94 7.15 -24.22
C LEU A 353 -19.75 6.08 -23.51
N GLY A 354 -19.65 4.85 -24.01
CA GLY A 354 -20.10 3.68 -23.28
C GLY A 354 -19.24 3.42 -22.04
N ARG A 355 -19.79 2.68 -21.08
CA ARG A 355 -19.06 2.32 -19.84
C ARG A 355 -17.73 1.63 -20.14
N GLY A 356 -17.74 0.69 -21.09
CA GLY A 356 -16.51 -0.03 -21.44
C GLY A 356 -15.47 0.83 -22.16
N GLU A 357 -15.89 1.89 -22.87
CA GLU A 357 -14.92 2.83 -23.45
C GLU A 357 -14.24 3.65 -22.34
N ILE A 358 -14.99 4.10 -21.34
CA ILE A 358 -14.44 4.83 -20.18
C ILE A 358 -13.47 3.95 -19.38
N ARG A 359 -13.86 2.70 -19.10
CA ARG A 359 -13.00 1.74 -18.39
C ARG A 359 -11.72 1.47 -19.17
N LYS A 360 -11.80 1.23 -20.48
CA LYS A 360 -10.62 1.01 -21.33
C LYS A 360 -9.67 2.22 -21.29
N ARG A 361 -10.18 3.45 -21.28
CA ARG A 361 -9.33 4.66 -21.11
C ARG A 361 -8.60 4.69 -19.77
N LEU A 362 -9.28 4.36 -18.68
CA LEU A 362 -8.65 4.24 -17.35
C LEU A 362 -7.55 3.18 -17.35
N VAL A 363 -7.83 2.01 -17.91
CA VAL A 363 -6.89 0.89 -18.03
C VAL A 363 -5.66 1.30 -18.85
N VAL A 364 -5.81 2.06 -19.94
CA VAL A 364 -4.62 2.53 -20.68
C VAL A 364 -3.78 3.49 -19.86
N ILE A 365 -4.38 4.47 -19.16
CA ILE A 365 -3.59 5.39 -18.33
C ILE A 365 -2.84 4.60 -17.25
N GLU A 366 -3.51 3.69 -16.56
CA GLU A 366 -2.90 2.88 -15.50
C GLU A 366 -1.82 1.93 -16.05
N LEU A 367 -2.03 1.33 -17.22
CA LEU A 367 -1.02 0.53 -17.91
C LEU A 367 0.25 1.37 -18.17
N LEU A 368 0.09 2.56 -18.77
CA LEU A 368 1.23 3.45 -19.05
C LEU A 368 1.95 3.89 -17.78
N MET A 369 1.21 4.18 -16.70
CA MET A 369 1.81 4.50 -15.40
C MET A 369 2.56 3.32 -14.80
N ASN A 370 1.97 2.12 -14.83
CA ASN A 370 2.57 0.92 -14.28
C ASN A 370 3.85 0.52 -15.06
N MET A 371 3.84 0.60 -16.39
CA MET A 371 5.06 0.43 -17.18
C MET A 371 6.07 1.53 -16.87
N PHE A 372 5.64 2.78 -16.67
CA PHE A 372 6.56 3.86 -16.32
C PHE A 372 7.23 3.60 -14.96
N PHE A 373 6.54 2.96 -14.01
CA PHE A 373 7.11 2.62 -12.71
C PHE A 373 8.20 1.56 -12.75
N THR A 374 8.32 0.79 -13.84
CA THR A 374 9.41 -0.18 -14.01
C THR A 374 10.69 0.44 -14.57
N THR A 375 10.61 1.69 -15.06
CA THR A 375 11.72 2.39 -15.74
C THR A 375 12.81 2.89 -14.80
N GLU A 376 14.04 3.02 -15.31
CA GLU A 376 15.14 3.71 -14.64
C GLU A 376 14.75 5.15 -14.26
N GLN A 377 14.11 5.86 -15.18
CA GLN A 377 13.72 7.26 -15.01
C GLN A 377 12.80 7.47 -13.80
N PHE A 378 11.82 6.60 -13.60
CA PHE A 378 10.95 6.71 -12.42
C PHE A 378 11.70 6.38 -11.13
N ARG A 379 12.62 5.41 -11.16
CA ARG A 379 13.46 5.08 -10.00
C ARG A 379 14.30 6.29 -9.58
N GLU A 380 14.85 7.05 -10.52
CA GLU A 380 15.57 8.29 -10.24
C GLU A 380 14.67 9.36 -9.59
N ILE A 381 13.47 9.58 -10.13
CA ILE A 381 12.49 10.54 -9.56
C ILE A 381 12.17 10.17 -8.11
N ILE A 382 11.91 8.89 -7.83
CA ILE A 382 11.64 8.42 -6.47
C ILE A 382 12.85 8.60 -5.57
N TRP A 383 14.05 8.27 -6.07
CA TRP A 383 15.29 8.44 -5.33
C TRP A 383 15.50 9.90 -4.91
N GLU A 384 15.35 10.85 -5.83
CA GLU A 384 15.44 12.29 -5.53
C GLU A 384 14.46 12.71 -4.44
N LYS A 385 13.21 12.23 -4.51
CA LYS A 385 12.19 12.52 -3.49
C LYS A 385 12.48 11.87 -2.14
N MET A 386 13.12 10.71 -2.13
CA MET A 386 13.58 10.08 -0.88
C MET A 386 14.75 10.84 -0.25
N GLU A 387 15.71 11.30 -1.03
CA GLU A 387 16.81 12.12 -0.52
C GLU A 387 16.30 13.46 0.02
N GLU A 388 15.39 14.12 -0.71
CA GLU A 388 14.68 15.32 -0.23
C GLU A 388 13.99 15.07 1.12
N SER A 389 13.33 13.92 1.28
CA SER A 389 12.71 13.49 2.54
C SER A 389 13.72 13.32 3.67
N LYS A 390 14.85 12.66 3.42
CA LYS A 390 15.90 12.44 4.42
C LYS A 390 16.51 13.76 4.89
N ASP A 391 16.77 14.68 3.97
CA ASP A 391 17.33 16.00 4.27
C ASP A 391 16.36 16.84 5.08
N LEU A 392 15.08 16.85 4.72
CA LEU A 392 14.05 17.55 5.49
C LEU A 392 13.87 16.93 6.89
N GLU A 393 13.89 15.61 7.02
CA GLU A 393 13.81 14.93 8.33
C GLU A 393 15.06 15.18 9.19
N LYS A 394 16.24 15.32 8.58
CA LYS A 394 17.47 15.73 9.27
C LYS A 394 17.33 17.17 9.77
N LYS A 395 16.90 18.09 8.89
CA LYS A 395 16.66 19.50 9.24
C LYS A 395 15.64 19.64 10.37
N LYS A 396 14.52 18.90 10.30
CA LYS A 396 13.50 18.84 11.37
C LYS A 396 14.09 18.40 12.71
N ARG A 397 14.93 17.36 12.74
CA ARG A 397 15.61 16.88 13.96
C ARG A 397 16.59 17.92 14.51
N GLU A 398 17.33 18.60 13.65
CA GLU A 398 18.26 19.67 14.03
C GLU A 398 17.52 20.86 14.65
N LEU A 399 16.44 21.34 14.00
CA LEU A 399 15.59 22.41 14.51
C LEU A 399 14.95 22.06 15.84
N GLN A 400 14.41 20.84 15.98
CA GLN A 400 13.87 20.36 17.26
C GLN A 400 14.92 20.30 18.37
N THR A 401 16.15 19.92 18.05
CA THR A 401 17.25 19.88 19.03
C THR A 401 17.67 21.28 19.45
N ARG A 402 17.76 22.23 18.51
CA ARG A 402 18.06 23.64 18.78
C ARG A 402 16.99 24.29 19.67
N LEU A 403 15.71 24.08 19.33
CA LEU A 403 14.57 24.56 20.13
C LEU A 403 14.58 24.01 21.56
N LYS A 404 14.91 22.74 21.75
CA LYS A 404 15.04 22.15 23.10
C LYS A 404 16.21 22.75 23.89
N ARG A 405 17.35 23.02 23.24
CA ARG A 405 18.51 23.64 23.88
C ARG A 405 18.26 25.09 24.28
N SER A 406 17.50 25.86 23.49
CA SER A 406 17.12 27.22 23.84
C SER A 406 16.21 27.33 25.07
N VAL A 407 15.58 26.24 25.51
CA VAL A 407 14.75 26.18 26.73
C VAL A 407 15.59 25.85 27.98
N GLY A 408 16.81 25.34 27.82
CA GLY A 408 17.67 24.84 28.91
C GLY A 408 18.75 25.80 29.41
N TRP A 409 18.84 27.03 28.88
CA TRP A 409 19.75 28.08 29.37
C TRP A 409 18.97 29.16 30.09
N ASP A 410 18.75 28.92 31.39
CA ASP A 410 18.41 29.97 32.34
C ASP A 410 19.65 30.83 32.60
N GLY A 411 19.61 32.09 32.15
CA GLY A 411 20.59 33.09 32.52
C GLY A 411 20.83 34.14 31.43
N GLU A 412 20.08 35.25 31.52
CA GLU A 412 20.50 36.56 31.02
C GLU A 412 20.64 36.75 29.50
N SER A 413 19.53 36.78 28.75
CA SER A 413 19.26 37.83 27.73
C SER A 413 17.87 37.62 27.13
N LYS A 414 16.82 38.23 27.72
CA LYS A 414 15.42 37.97 27.34
C LYS A 414 14.93 38.70 26.09
N GLU A 415 15.62 39.73 25.61
CA GLU A 415 15.08 40.57 24.52
C GLU A 415 15.72 40.29 23.15
N ALA A 416 16.89 39.65 23.08
CA ALA A 416 17.55 39.29 21.82
C ALA A 416 17.22 37.85 21.34
N GLY A 417 16.57 37.02 22.18
CA GLY A 417 16.35 35.59 21.92
C GLY A 417 14.94 35.22 21.43
N GLU A 418 13.92 36.06 21.63
CA GLU A 418 12.53 35.74 21.27
C GLU A 418 12.30 35.71 19.76
N GLY A 419 12.90 36.65 19.01
CA GLY A 419 12.81 36.66 17.54
C GLY A 419 13.44 35.41 16.90
N SER A 420 14.61 34.99 17.40
CA SER A 420 15.31 33.80 16.90
C SER A 420 14.53 32.51 17.17
N ARG A 421 13.81 32.42 18.31
CA ARG A 421 12.99 31.24 18.62
C ARG A 421 11.73 31.17 17.75
N ALA A 422 11.00 32.27 17.60
CA ALA A 422 9.81 32.32 16.75
C ALA A 422 10.14 31.98 15.29
N GLU A 423 11.29 32.46 14.79
CA GLU A 423 11.82 32.09 13.48
C GLU A 423 12.11 30.59 13.36
N MET A 424 12.75 29.98 14.38
CA MET A 424 13.00 28.54 14.41
C MET A 424 11.72 27.70 14.49
N GLU A 425 10.71 28.15 15.24
CA GLU A 425 9.41 27.48 15.32
C GLU A 425 8.66 27.55 13.98
N LYS A 426 8.70 28.70 13.31
CA LYS A 426 8.18 28.87 11.95
C LYS A 426 8.91 27.96 10.96
N GLU A 427 10.24 27.96 10.97
CA GLU A 427 11.03 27.12 10.07
C GLU A 427 10.80 25.62 10.31
N LEU A 428 10.59 25.22 11.56
CA LEU A 428 10.19 23.85 11.90
C LEU A 428 8.79 23.52 11.37
N GLY A 429 7.85 24.45 11.45
CA GLY A 429 6.53 24.35 10.84
C GLY A 429 6.62 24.16 9.32
N ASP A 430 7.32 25.05 8.63
CA ASP A 430 7.53 25.01 7.18
C ASP A 430 8.22 23.69 6.76
N THR A 431 9.19 23.22 7.54
CA THR A 431 9.88 21.96 7.26
C THR A 431 8.95 20.76 7.42
N ARG A 432 8.09 20.74 8.45
CA ARG A 432 7.09 19.68 8.66
C ARG A 432 6.06 19.66 7.54
N GLU A 433 5.58 20.83 7.14
CA GLU A 433 4.63 20.96 6.03
C GLU A 433 5.25 20.42 4.72
N LYS A 434 6.50 20.78 4.43
CA LYS A 434 7.21 20.25 3.26
C LYS A 434 7.32 18.72 3.30
N ILE A 435 7.71 18.15 4.43
CA ILE A 435 7.74 16.68 4.60
C ILE A 435 6.36 16.08 4.32
N PHE A 436 5.32 16.66 4.91
CA PHE A 436 3.95 16.17 4.74
C PHE A 436 3.46 16.25 3.29
N GLN A 437 3.95 17.21 2.51
CA GLN A 437 3.65 17.38 1.08
C GLN A 437 4.52 16.51 0.15
N LEU A 438 5.48 15.75 0.66
CA LEU A 438 6.28 14.88 -0.19
C LEU A 438 5.47 13.69 -0.74
N PRO A 439 5.72 13.27 -1.99
CA PRO A 439 5.07 12.10 -2.61
C PRO A 439 5.13 10.83 -1.77
N VAL A 440 6.25 10.63 -1.06
CA VAL A 440 6.49 9.46 -0.20
C VAL A 440 5.57 9.39 1.02
N ASN A 441 4.85 10.47 1.34
CA ASN A 441 3.94 10.57 2.49
C ASN A 441 2.46 10.62 2.08
N THR A 442 2.13 10.09 0.90
CA THR A 442 0.74 10.01 0.40
C THR A 442 -0.17 9.22 1.33
N GLY A 443 0.30 8.09 1.88
CA GLY A 443 -0.43 7.35 2.91
C GLY A 443 -0.16 7.96 4.29
N VAL A 444 -1.15 8.66 4.86
CA VAL A 444 -1.02 9.23 6.21
C VAL A 444 -1.10 8.12 7.27
N GLY A 445 -1.97 7.14 7.03
CA GLY A 445 -2.16 5.94 7.85
C GLY A 445 -3.64 5.61 8.06
N THR A 446 -3.93 4.69 8.99
CA THR A 446 -5.29 4.19 9.25
C THR A 446 -5.73 4.55 10.66
N VAL A 447 -6.98 4.99 10.81
CA VAL A 447 -7.62 5.22 12.12
C VAL A 447 -8.96 4.48 12.15
N ASP A 448 -9.12 3.53 13.08
CA ASP A 448 -10.35 2.74 13.21
C ASP A 448 -10.82 2.06 11.91
N GLY A 449 -9.87 1.56 11.11
CA GLY A 449 -10.15 0.93 9.81
C GLY A 449 -10.40 1.90 8.65
N VAL A 450 -10.37 3.22 8.87
CA VAL A 450 -10.44 4.24 7.82
C VAL A 450 -9.03 4.63 7.39
N GLY A 451 -8.68 4.37 6.13
CA GLY A 451 -7.40 4.81 5.55
C GLY A 451 -7.44 6.29 5.22
N LEU A 452 -6.37 7.03 5.51
CA LEU A 452 -6.26 8.45 5.22
C LEU A 452 -5.13 8.70 4.22
N LEU A 453 -5.48 9.34 3.10
CA LEU A 453 -4.60 9.61 1.97
C LEU A 453 -4.44 11.12 1.81
N HIS A 454 -3.21 11.62 1.77
CA HIS A 454 -2.90 13.01 1.50
C HIS A 454 -2.55 13.18 0.01
N LEU A 455 -3.42 13.88 -0.72
CA LEU A 455 -3.32 14.09 -2.17
C LEU A 455 -3.53 15.57 -2.50
N GLY A 456 -2.54 16.24 -3.08
CA GLY A 456 -2.68 17.61 -3.58
C GLY A 456 -3.15 18.62 -2.52
N ARG A 457 -2.61 18.54 -1.30
CA ARG A 457 -2.99 19.35 -0.11
C ARG A 457 -4.41 19.08 0.44
N LYS A 458 -5.02 17.96 0.06
CA LYS A 458 -6.31 17.49 0.57
C LYS A 458 -6.14 16.12 1.22
N ILE A 459 -7.01 15.80 2.18
CA ILE A 459 -7.07 14.44 2.75
C ILE A 459 -8.33 13.74 2.26
N TYR A 460 -8.14 12.55 1.72
CA TYR A 460 -9.21 11.62 1.37
C TYR A 460 -9.25 10.49 2.39
N ALA A 461 -10.43 10.16 2.88
CA ALA A 461 -10.67 8.95 3.64
C ALA A 461 -11.07 7.83 2.68
N ALA A 462 -10.48 6.65 2.85
CA ALA A 462 -10.82 5.42 2.15
C ALA A 462 -11.47 4.47 3.17
N TRP A 463 -12.71 4.05 2.89
CA TRP A 463 -13.46 3.16 3.76
C TRP A 463 -14.38 2.27 2.93
N GLU A 464 -14.30 0.96 3.12
CA GLU A 464 -15.15 -0.04 2.43
C GLU A 464 -15.17 0.13 0.89
N GLY A 465 -14.03 0.50 0.31
CA GLY A 465 -13.86 0.72 -1.13
C GLY A 465 -14.42 2.06 -1.65
N ASP A 466 -14.96 2.90 -0.78
CA ASP A 466 -15.40 4.26 -1.11
C ASP A 466 -14.35 5.29 -0.67
N TYR A 467 -14.38 6.45 -1.34
CA TYR A 467 -13.49 7.56 -1.08
C TYR A 467 -14.29 8.79 -0.66
N TYR A 468 -13.76 9.55 0.29
CA TYR A 468 -14.44 10.68 0.90
C TYR A 468 -13.46 11.84 1.02
N LEU A 469 -13.80 12.99 0.48
CA LEU A 469 -12.99 14.19 0.70
C LEU A 469 -13.25 14.73 2.10
N VAL A 470 -12.21 14.78 2.94
CA VAL A 470 -12.36 15.19 4.33
C VAL A 470 -12.02 16.66 4.49
N GLY A 471 -13.00 17.44 4.96
CA GLY A 471 -12.82 18.85 5.27
C GLY A 471 -11.90 19.08 6.48
N ARG A 472 -11.23 20.23 6.49
CA ARG A 472 -10.30 20.65 7.55
C ARG A 472 -10.93 20.60 8.95
N ASP A 473 -12.16 21.10 9.10
CA ASP A 473 -12.87 21.10 10.39
C ASP A 473 -13.13 19.69 10.92
N ARG A 474 -13.39 18.73 10.03
CA ARG A 474 -13.61 17.33 10.39
C ARG A 474 -12.34 16.65 10.83
N LEU A 475 -11.21 16.96 10.19
CA LEU A 475 -9.89 16.50 10.64
C LEU A 475 -9.52 17.11 12.00
N ALA A 476 -9.86 18.38 12.24
CA ALA A 476 -9.63 19.03 13.52
C ALA A 476 -10.47 18.38 14.63
N ASP A 477 -11.74 18.10 14.33
CA ASP A 477 -12.63 17.36 15.21
C ASP A 477 -12.13 15.95 15.49
N LEU A 478 -11.62 15.24 14.48
CA LEU A 478 -11.02 13.92 14.65
C LEU A 478 -9.86 13.97 15.65
N CYS A 479 -8.92 14.90 15.47
CA CYS A 479 -7.76 15.04 16.35
C CYS A 479 -8.15 15.41 17.79
N LYS A 480 -9.29 16.10 18.00
CA LYS A 480 -9.77 16.53 19.32
C LYS A 480 -10.64 15.49 20.02
N LYS A 481 -11.53 14.83 19.28
CA LYS A 481 -12.62 14.00 19.84
C LYS A 481 -12.26 12.52 19.88
N TYR A 482 -11.45 12.03 18.95
CA TYR A 482 -11.10 10.62 18.88
C TYR A 482 -9.92 10.28 19.81
N LYS A 483 -10.05 9.17 20.54
CA LYS A 483 -8.98 8.64 21.39
C LYS A 483 -8.32 7.47 20.69
N ALA A 484 -7.09 7.68 20.23
CA ALA A 484 -6.28 6.64 19.59
C ALA A 484 -6.21 5.36 20.45
N LYS A 485 -6.52 4.22 19.83
CA LYS A 485 -6.52 2.89 20.44
C LYS A 485 -5.10 2.29 20.49
N ASN A 486 -4.22 2.72 19.59
CA ASN A 486 -2.84 2.24 19.51
C ASN A 486 -1.85 3.38 19.20
N LYS A 487 -0.55 3.06 19.18
CA LYS A 487 0.53 4.03 18.95
C LYS A 487 0.54 4.55 17.51
N GLU A 488 0.15 3.72 16.55
CA GLU A 488 0.13 4.08 15.13
C GLU A 488 -0.95 5.13 14.86
N GLU A 489 -2.17 4.90 15.32
CA GLU A 489 -3.27 5.87 15.25
C GLU A 489 -2.90 7.20 15.92
N ARG A 490 -2.21 7.15 17.06
CA ARG A 490 -1.73 8.37 17.73
C ARG A 490 -0.77 9.15 16.83
N HIS A 491 0.15 8.47 16.15
CA HIS A 491 1.08 9.11 15.22
C HIS A 491 0.35 9.71 14.01
N VAL A 492 -0.67 9.02 13.48
CA VAL A 492 -1.52 9.53 12.39
C VAL A 492 -2.22 10.83 12.81
N LEU A 493 -2.88 10.84 13.97
CA LEU A 493 -3.58 12.02 14.48
C LEU A 493 -2.62 13.17 14.79
N GLU A 494 -1.45 12.90 15.35
CA GLU A 494 -0.41 13.91 15.58
C GLU A 494 0.11 14.49 14.26
N SER A 495 0.31 13.67 13.24
CA SER A 495 0.74 14.10 11.91
C SER A 495 -0.30 15.01 11.26
N ILE A 496 -1.57 14.61 11.28
CA ILE A 496 -2.67 15.43 10.75
C ILE A 496 -2.80 16.73 11.54
N GLY A 497 -2.82 16.65 12.87
CA GLY A 497 -2.96 17.84 13.73
C GLY A 497 -1.83 18.85 13.56
N GLN A 498 -0.60 18.40 13.33
CA GLN A 498 0.56 19.27 13.10
C GLN A 498 0.53 19.96 11.73
N ASN A 499 -0.13 19.37 10.74
CA ASN A 499 -0.14 19.87 9.36
C ASN A 499 -1.50 20.40 8.90
N ILE A 500 -2.47 20.50 9.81
CA ILE A 500 -3.86 20.85 9.48
C ILE A 500 -4.02 22.23 8.85
N GLU A 501 -3.13 23.18 9.20
CA GLU A 501 -3.11 24.54 8.65
C GLU A 501 -2.63 24.58 7.20
N GLY A 502 -1.76 23.65 6.80
CA GLY A 502 -1.25 23.53 5.43
C GLY A 502 -2.19 22.81 4.45
N LEU A 503 -3.29 22.25 4.95
CA LEU A 503 -4.33 21.62 4.13
C LEU A 503 -5.23 22.70 3.52
N LYS A 504 -5.55 22.57 2.22
CA LYS A 504 -6.56 23.42 1.57
C LYS A 504 -7.92 23.14 2.24
N GLY A 505 -8.43 24.13 2.98
CA GLY A 505 -9.77 24.08 3.55
C GLY A 505 -10.83 24.13 2.44
N HIS A 506 -11.89 23.34 2.58
CA HIS A 506 -13.16 23.61 1.91
C HIS A 506 -14.01 24.41 2.90
N LEU A 507 -14.39 25.63 2.49
CA LEU A 507 -15.53 26.35 3.08
C LEU A 507 -16.83 25.77 2.53
#